data_AF-A0AAN6UN64-F1
#
_entry.id   AF-A0AAN6UN64-F1
#
_cell.length_a   1.000
_cell.length_b   1.000
_cell.length_c   1.000
_cell.angle_alpha   90.00
_cell.angle_beta   90.00
_cell.angle_gamma   90.00
#
_symmetry.space_group_name_H-M   'P 1'
#
loop_
_entity.id
_entity.type
_entity.pdbx_description
1 polymer ?
#
loop_
_entity_poly.entity_id
_entity_poly.type
_entity_poly.pdbx_seq_one_letter_code
_entity_poly.pdbx_strand_id
1 'polypeptide(L)'
;MLNLFRVLGDLSHLASIFILLHKIVQLKSCAGISFKSQVLYLMVYLYTIYLMARAYRPTNDANLDTFRVEYLLAFAAVLALLFPVRYEFLEVCWAFSIWLESVAILPQLFMLQRTGEAEAITAHYLFALGTYRALYIPNWVWRYWHEGPKKVEMVAVVAGVLQTVLYSDFFWIYYTKVMRGQKFKLPV
;
A
#
# COMPACT_ATOMS: atom_id res chain seq x y z
N MET A 1 -1.66 -6.96 13.96
CA MET A 1 -0.78 -7.12 15.13
C MET A 1 0.08 -5.91 15.15
N LEU A 2 -0.05 -5.09 16.17
CA LEU A 2 1.16 -4.56 16.76
C LEU A 2 1.92 -5.79 17.32
N ASN A 3 2.49 -6.61 16.42
CA ASN A 3 3.42 -7.66 16.80
C ASN A 3 4.58 -6.90 17.41
N LEU A 4 5.12 -7.31 18.56
CA LEU A 4 6.38 -6.74 18.97
C LEU A 4 7.36 -6.69 17.80
N PHE A 5 7.50 -7.72 16.96
CA PHE A 5 8.36 -7.66 15.77
C PHE A 5 7.89 -6.76 14.60
N ARG A 6 6.58 -6.51 14.44
CA ARG A 6 6.04 -5.65 13.37
C ARG A 6 6.03 -4.19 13.78
N VAL A 7 5.73 -3.93 15.04
CA VAL A 7 5.88 -2.63 15.71
C VAL A 7 7.33 -2.31 15.79
N LEU A 8 8.17 -3.21 16.27
CA LEU A 8 9.61 -3.04 16.20
C LEU A 8 10.06 -2.94 14.76
N GLY A 9 9.42 -3.57 13.77
CA GLY A 9 9.75 -3.39 12.35
C GLY A 9 9.43 -2.00 11.81
N ASP A 10 8.19 -1.54 11.98
CA ASP A 10 7.69 -0.24 11.53
C ASP A 10 8.32 0.90 12.36
N LEU A 11 8.43 0.73 13.68
CA LEU A 11 9.19 1.63 14.56
C LEU A 11 10.69 1.52 14.31
N SER A 12 11.26 0.38 13.92
CA SER A 12 12.69 0.31 13.54
C SER A 12 12.92 1.00 12.21
N HIS A 13 11.99 0.90 11.26
CA HIS A 13 12.09 1.63 10.00
C HIS A 13 11.95 3.14 10.26
N LEU A 14 10.94 3.57 11.00
CA LEU A 14 10.75 4.97 11.39
C LEU A 14 11.91 5.48 12.28
N ALA A 15 12.35 4.68 13.25
CA ALA A 15 13.51 4.98 14.08
C ALA A 15 14.79 5.00 13.24
N SER A 16 14.95 4.16 12.21
CA SER A 16 16.12 4.24 11.32
C SER A 16 16.19 5.60 10.61
N ILE A 17 15.03 6.14 10.22
CA ILE A 17 14.93 7.47 9.62
C ILE A 17 15.26 8.54 10.67
N PHE A 18 14.68 8.46 11.87
CA PHE A 18 14.95 9.44 12.93
C PHE A 18 16.38 9.37 13.48
N ILE A 19 16.94 8.18 13.68
CA ILE A 19 18.33 7.96 14.12
C ILE A 19 19.28 8.52 13.08
N LEU A 20 19.03 8.28 11.79
CA LEU A 20 19.82 8.84 10.70
C LEU A 20 19.81 10.37 10.76
N LEU A 21 18.62 10.98 10.89
CA LEU A 21 18.46 12.43 10.99
C LEU A 21 19.11 13.00 12.26
N HIS A 22 18.88 12.38 13.42
CA HIS A 22 19.43 12.79 14.70
C HIS A 22 20.96 12.72 14.72
N LYS A 23 21.55 11.63 14.20
CA LYS A 23 23.00 11.48 14.05
C LYS A 23 23.59 12.59 13.19
N ILE A 24 22.96 12.91 12.05
CA ILE A 24 23.43 13.99 11.16
C ILE A 24 23.38 15.34 11.87
N VAL A 25 22.30 15.64 12.59
CA VAL A 25 22.12 16.94 13.28
C VAL A 25 23.04 17.08 14.49
N GLN A 26 23.14 16.07 15.35
CA GLN A 26 23.94 16.14 16.58
C GLN A 26 25.44 16.12 16.31
N LEU A 27 25.89 15.20 15.44
CA LEU A 27 27.32 15.08 15.12
C LEU A 27 27.76 16.08 14.05
N LYS A 28 26.81 16.83 13.47
CA LYS A 28 27.03 17.72 12.32
C LYS A 28 27.83 17.02 11.21
N SER A 29 27.61 15.72 11.02
CA SER A 29 28.47 14.86 10.18
C SER A 29 27.70 13.71 9.51
N CYS A 30 27.89 13.59 8.20
CA CYS A 30 27.32 12.52 7.36
C CYS A 30 28.27 11.33 7.13
N ALA A 31 29.44 11.28 7.80
CA ALA A 31 30.42 10.20 7.61
C ALA A 31 29.78 8.80 7.82
N GLY A 32 30.04 7.86 6.90
CA GLY A 32 29.53 6.48 6.92
C GLY A 32 28.12 6.27 6.32
N ILE A 33 27.46 7.33 5.83
CA ILE A 33 26.14 7.22 5.18
C ILE A 33 26.30 7.42 3.68
N SER A 34 25.74 6.51 2.87
CA SER A 34 25.72 6.63 1.42
C SER A 34 24.71 7.71 0.99
N PHE A 35 25.22 8.91 0.70
CA PHE A 35 24.44 9.96 0.05
C PHE A 35 23.84 9.46 -1.27
N LYS A 36 24.58 8.66 -2.03
CA LYS A 36 24.13 8.09 -3.32
C LYS A 36 22.85 7.28 -3.17
N SER A 37 22.74 6.46 -2.12
CA SER A 37 21.55 5.62 -1.90
C SER A 37 20.32 6.44 -1.52
N GLN A 38 20.47 7.47 -0.68
CA GLN A 38 19.36 8.37 -0.31
C GLN A 38 18.85 9.15 -1.52
N VAL A 39 19.78 9.64 -2.34
CA VAL A 39 19.43 10.31 -3.59
C VAL A 39 18.76 9.32 -4.55
N LEU A 40 19.20 8.06 -4.66
CA LEU A 40 18.57 7.06 -5.52
C LEU A 40 17.11 6.79 -5.17
N TYR A 41 16.77 6.60 -3.89
CA TYR A 41 15.37 6.39 -3.49
C TYR A 41 14.49 7.60 -3.78
N LEU A 42 14.97 8.80 -3.40
CA LEU A 42 14.26 10.03 -3.70
C LEU A 42 14.10 10.24 -5.21
N MET A 43 15.14 9.94 -6.00
CA MET A 43 15.11 10.05 -7.46
C MET A 43 14.05 9.14 -8.07
N VAL A 44 13.88 7.89 -7.62
CA VAL A 44 12.84 7.00 -8.15
C VAL A 44 11.44 7.60 -7.93
N TYR A 45 11.16 8.08 -6.71
CA TYR A 45 9.85 8.69 -6.40
C TYR A 45 9.63 10.00 -7.17
N LEU A 46 10.61 10.92 -7.14
CA LEU A 46 10.51 12.20 -7.83
C LEU A 46 10.44 12.01 -9.36
N TYR A 47 11.17 11.06 -9.92
CA TYR A 47 11.15 10.77 -11.34
C TYR A 47 9.80 10.21 -11.76
N THR A 48 9.23 9.27 -11.00
CA THR A 48 7.87 8.75 -11.26
C THR A 48 6.84 9.89 -11.27
N ILE A 49 6.88 10.78 -10.27
CA ILE A 49 6.00 11.95 -10.20
C ILE A 49 6.27 12.91 -11.38
N TYR A 50 7.52 13.20 -11.71
CA TYR A 50 7.89 14.05 -12.83
C TYR A 50 7.37 13.50 -14.17
N LEU A 51 7.48 12.19 -14.38
CA LEU A 51 6.96 11.52 -15.56
C LEU A 51 5.45 11.71 -15.67
N MET A 52 4.71 11.50 -14.59
CA MET A 52 3.24 11.63 -14.57
C MET A 52 2.76 13.10 -14.65
N ALA A 53 3.39 13.99 -13.88
CA ALA A 53 2.93 15.36 -13.71
C ALA A 53 3.42 16.31 -14.82
N ARG A 54 4.51 15.96 -15.52
CA ARG A 54 5.14 16.86 -16.50
C ARG A 54 5.49 16.20 -17.82
N ALA A 55 6.37 15.20 -17.83
CA ALA A 55 6.92 14.67 -19.10
C ALA A 55 5.86 14.00 -19.97
N TYR A 56 4.98 13.21 -19.35
CA TYR A 56 3.88 12.50 -19.99
C TYR A 56 2.52 13.01 -19.50
N ARG A 57 2.46 14.27 -19.03
CA ARG A 57 1.18 14.90 -18.63
C ARG A 57 0.09 14.82 -19.71
N PRO A 58 0.37 14.98 -21.02
CA PRO A 58 -0.67 14.89 -22.06
C PRO A 58 -1.29 13.49 -22.20
N THR A 59 -0.61 12.44 -21.74
CA THR A 59 -1.17 11.07 -21.75
C THR A 59 -1.95 10.76 -20.49
N ASN A 60 -1.90 11.63 -19.47
CA ASN A 60 -2.69 11.50 -18.25
C ASN A 60 -4.06 12.15 -18.47
N ASP A 61 -5.07 11.33 -18.75
CA ASP A 61 -6.45 11.79 -18.88
C ASP A 61 -7.08 11.99 -17.50
N ALA A 62 -7.17 13.24 -17.07
CA ALA A 62 -7.76 13.63 -15.79
C ALA A 62 -9.24 13.24 -15.65
N ASN A 63 -9.95 12.93 -16.75
CA ASN A 63 -11.33 12.45 -16.71
C ASN A 63 -11.43 10.97 -16.29
N LEU A 64 -10.32 10.23 -16.37
CA LEU A 64 -10.24 8.84 -15.93
C LEU A 64 -9.89 8.76 -14.44
N ASP A 65 -8.97 9.61 -13.98
CA ASP A 65 -8.57 9.71 -12.56
C ASP A 65 -9.38 10.75 -11.78
N THR A 66 -10.69 10.51 -11.64
CA THR A 66 -11.61 11.41 -10.90
C THR A 66 -11.98 10.88 -9.51
N PHE A 67 -11.25 9.89 -9.00
CA PHE A 67 -11.61 9.27 -7.74
C PHE A 67 -11.40 10.26 -6.58
N ARG A 68 -12.43 10.47 -5.77
CA ARG A 68 -12.39 11.39 -4.62
C ARG A 68 -11.73 10.72 -3.42
N VAL A 69 -10.44 11.00 -3.23
CA VAL A 69 -9.61 10.41 -2.17
C VAL A 69 -10.11 10.75 -0.75
N GLU A 70 -10.90 11.81 -0.61
CA GLU A 70 -11.53 12.23 0.65
C GLU A 70 -12.42 11.13 1.21
N TYR A 71 -13.09 10.33 0.36
CA TYR A 71 -13.90 9.20 0.80
C TYR A 71 -13.06 8.10 1.44
N LEU A 72 -11.84 7.88 0.96
CA LEU A 72 -10.92 6.89 1.54
C LEU A 72 -10.37 7.36 2.88
N LEU A 73 -10.00 8.64 2.95
CA LEU A 73 -9.53 9.27 4.18
C LEU A 73 -10.62 9.27 5.24
N ALA A 74 -11.86 9.62 4.87
CA ALA A 74 -13.01 9.59 5.76
C ALA A 74 -13.31 8.15 6.23
N PHE A 75 -13.34 7.18 5.32
CA PHE A 75 -13.50 5.76 5.65
C PHE A 75 -12.46 5.29 6.66
N ALA A 76 -11.18 5.55 6.38
CA ALA A 76 -10.09 5.15 7.25
C ALA A 76 -10.14 5.83 8.62
N ALA A 77 -10.47 7.13 8.66
CA ALA A 77 -10.61 7.88 9.89
C ALA A 77 -11.77 7.38 10.76
N VAL A 78 -12.94 7.14 10.15
CA VAL A 78 -14.11 6.59 10.87
C VAL A 78 -13.79 5.22 11.45
N LEU A 79 -13.24 4.29 10.66
CA LEU A 79 -12.92 2.96 11.16
C LEU A 79 -11.79 2.96 12.20
N ALA A 80 -10.82 3.86 12.09
CA ALA A 80 -9.77 4.01 13.08
C ALA A 80 -10.29 4.48 14.45
N LEU A 81 -11.35 5.29 14.46
CA LEU A 81 -11.99 5.78 15.69
C LEU A 81 -13.01 4.79 16.26
N LEU A 82 -13.71 4.04 15.40
CA LEU A 82 -14.69 3.04 15.83
C LEU A 82 -14.05 1.74 16.31
N PHE A 83 -12.96 1.30 15.67
CA PHE A 83 -12.33 0.02 15.92
C PHE A 83 -10.82 0.12 16.26
N PRO A 84 -10.37 1.04 17.14
CA PRO A 84 -9.01 0.97 17.64
C PRO A 84 -8.88 -0.18 18.64
N VAL A 85 -7.69 -0.78 18.70
CA VAL A 85 -7.38 -1.79 19.73
C VAL A 85 -7.34 -1.13 21.12
N ARG A 86 -6.79 0.09 21.18
CA ARG A 86 -6.75 0.96 22.36
C ARG A 86 -6.97 2.40 21.93
N TYR A 87 -7.70 3.18 22.73
CA TYR A 87 -7.95 4.61 22.48
C TYR A 87 -6.75 5.48 22.89
N GLU A 88 -5.58 5.16 22.34
CA GLU A 88 -4.36 5.96 22.45
C GLU A 88 -4.07 6.60 21.09
N PHE A 89 -3.52 7.81 21.08
CA PHE A 89 -3.27 8.55 19.84
C PHE A 89 -2.50 7.74 18.79
N LEU A 90 -1.42 7.06 19.20
CA LEU A 90 -0.59 6.25 18.29
C LEU A 90 -1.31 5.01 17.76
N GLU A 91 -2.18 4.40 18.57
CA GLU A 91 -2.96 3.22 18.19
C GLU A 91 -4.07 3.60 17.20
N VAL A 92 -4.69 4.76 17.37
CA VAL A 92 -5.64 5.33 16.41
C VAL A 92 -4.94 5.68 15.10
N CYS A 93 -3.75 6.30 15.15
CA CYS A 93 -2.95 6.57 13.94
C CYS A 93 -2.51 5.28 13.22
N TRP A 94 -2.18 4.22 13.96
CA TRP A 94 -1.87 2.92 13.40
C TRP A 94 -3.11 2.27 12.76
N ALA A 95 -4.26 2.29 13.43
CA ALA A 95 -5.51 1.77 12.86
C ALA A 95 -5.88 2.54 11.58
N PHE A 96 -5.71 3.87 11.58
CA PHE A 96 -5.91 4.72 10.41
C PHE A 96 -5.02 4.31 9.24
N SER A 97 -3.72 4.09 9.46
CA SER A 97 -2.82 3.70 8.38
C SER A 97 -3.18 2.34 7.78
N ILE A 98 -3.59 1.37 8.61
CA ILE A 98 -4.03 0.05 8.17
C ILE A 98 -5.32 0.12 7.35
N TRP A 99 -6.32 0.88 7.82
CA TRP A 99 -7.57 1.05 7.08
C TRP A 99 -7.35 1.81 5.77
N LEU A 100 -6.55 2.88 5.78
CA LEU A 100 -6.23 3.64 4.57
C LEU A 100 -5.48 2.79 3.54
N GLU A 101 -4.48 2.03 3.98
CA GLU A 101 -3.72 1.11 3.13
C GLU A 101 -4.62 0.07 2.44
N SER A 102 -5.64 -0.43 3.15
CA SER A 102 -6.55 -1.43 2.59
C SER A 102 -7.34 -0.95 1.38
N VAL A 103 -7.57 0.38 1.28
CA VAL A 103 -8.38 1.00 0.22
C VAL A 103 -7.60 1.92 -0.72
N ALA A 104 -6.32 2.19 -0.44
CA ALA A 104 -5.50 3.14 -1.20
C ALA A 104 -5.31 2.76 -2.69
N ILE A 105 -5.57 1.49 -3.06
CA ILE A 105 -5.50 1.04 -4.45
C ILE A 105 -6.76 1.41 -5.28
N LEU A 106 -7.86 1.79 -4.62
CA LEU A 106 -9.14 2.04 -5.30
C LEU A 106 -9.08 3.05 -6.44
N PRO A 107 -8.37 4.20 -6.35
CA PRO A 107 -8.27 5.14 -7.47
C PRO A 107 -7.70 4.47 -8.73
N GLN A 108 -6.65 3.66 -8.57
CA GLN A 108 -6.01 2.94 -9.68
C GLN A 108 -6.90 1.86 -10.28
N LEU A 109 -7.60 1.06 -9.46
CA LEU A 109 -8.52 0.05 -9.95
C LEU A 109 -9.73 0.67 -10.67
N PHE A 110 -10.25 1.77 -10.14
CA PHE A 110 -11.37 2.50 -10.74
C PHE A 110 -10.98 3.16 -12.06
N MET A 111 -9.76 3.71 -12.14
CA MET A 111 -9.21 4.23 -13.39
C MET A 111 -9.15 3.11 -14.45
N LEU A 112 -8.72 1.90 -14.08
CA LEU A 112 -8.71 0.76 -15.01
C LEU A 112 -10.12 0.36 -15.46
N GLN A 113 -11.08 0.31 -14.55
CA GLN A 113 -12.48 0.02 -14.87
C GLN A 113 -13.05 1.01 -15.89
N ARG A 114 -12.72 2.29 -15.76
CA ARG A 114 -13.15 3.33 -16.71
C ARG A 114 -12.42 3.29 -18.04
N THR A 115 -11.12 2.98 -18.04
CA THR A 115 -10.37 2.87 -19.30
C THR A 115 -10.84 1.68 -20.13
N GLY A 116 -11.40 0.65 -19.49
CA GLY A 116 -11.89 -0.57 -20.14
C GLY A 116 -10.77 -1.45 -20.72
N GLU A 117 -9.52 -0.95 -20.74
CA GLU A 117 -8.32 -1.63 -21.19
C GLU A 117 -7.16 -1.37 -20.22
N ALA A 118 -6.31 -2.37 -20.00
CA ALA A 118 -5.06 -2.25 -19.25
C ALA A 118 -3.91 -2.82 -20.06
N GLU A 119 -2.80 -2.09 -20.10
CA GLU A 119 -1.56 -2.62 -20.65
C GLU A 119 -1.06 -3.81 -19.81
N ALA A 120 -0.50 -4.82 -20.46
CA ALA A 120 -0.02 -6.02 -19.78
C ALA A 120 1.00 -5.71 -18.68
N ILE A 121 1.90 -4.74 -18.90
CA ILE A 121 2.91 -4.31 -17.93
C ILE A 121 2.25 -3.73 -16.67
N THR A 122 1.28 -2.83 -16.83
CA THR A 122 0.51 -2.27 -15.71
C THR A 122 -0.22 -3.36 -14.96
N ALA A 123 -0.78 -4.34 -15.68
CA ALA A 123 -1.45 -5.47 -15.06
C ALA A 123 -0.48 -6.37 -14.27
N HIS A 124 0.73 -6.63 -14.78
CA HIS A 124 1.77 -7.37 -14.04
C HIS A 124 2.22 -6.64 -12.77
N TYR A 125 2.41 -5.32 -12.83
CA TYR A 125 2.74 -4.49 -11.66
C TYR A 125 1.65 -4.60 -10.58
N LEU A 126 0.39 -4.40 -10.96
CA LEU A 126 -0.75 -4.49 -10.04
C LEU A 126 -0.94 -5.91 -9.50
N PHE A 127 -0.67 -6.93 -10.31
CA PHE A 127 -0.72 -8.32 -9.87
C PHE A 127 0.36 -8.61 -8.81
N ALA A 128 1.60 -8.14 -9.03
CA ALA A 128 2.68 -8.27 -8.04
C ALA A 128 2.35 -7.52 -6.74
N LEU A 129 1.79 -6.32 -6.86
CA LEU A 129 1.34 -5.50 -5.74
C LEU A 129 0.18 -6.16 -4.96
N GLY A 130 -0.81 -6.73 -5.64
CA GLY A 130 -1.87 -7.47 -4.96
C GLY A 130 -1.35 -8.77 -4.32
N THR A 131 -0.45 -9.48 -5.01
CA THR A 131 0.05 -10.79 -4.57
C THR A 131 0.88 -10.68 -3.30
N TYR A 132 1.78 -9.69 -3.17
CA TYR A 132 2.55 -9.55 -1.92
C TYR A 132 1.62 -9.34 -0.72
N ARG A 133 0.47 -8.67 -0.89
CA ARG A 133 -0.54 -8.49 0.16
C ARG A 133 -1.32 -9.77 0.43
N ALA A 134 -1.76 -10.49 -0.61
CA ALA A 134 -2.46 -11.76 -0.46
C ALA A 134 -1.61 -12.78 0.31
N LEU A 135 -0.29 -12.77 0.13
CA LEU A 135 0.64 -13.63 0.88
C LEU A 135 0.68 -13.36 2.39
N TYR A 136 0.15 -12.22 2.87
CA TYR A 136 -0.03 -12.01 4.31
C TYR A 136 -1.15 -12.86 4.91
N ILE A 137 -2.14 -13.29 4.13
CA ILE A 137 -3.26 -14.11 4.62
C ILE A 137 -2.76 -15.49 5.11
N PRO A 138 -2.01 -16.29 4.30
CA PRO A 138 -1.41 -17.53 4.79
C PRO A 138 -0.50 -17.29 6.00
N ASN A 139 0.22 -16.18 6.03
CA ASN A 139 1.01 -15.79 7.20
C ASN A 139 0.13 -15.59 8.44
N TRP A 140 -1.04 -14.93 8.36
CA TRP A 140 -1.94 -14.82 9.52
C TRP A 140 -2.52 -16.16 9.95
N VAL A 141 -2.86 -17.04 8.99
CA VAL A 141 -3.35 -18.40 9.28
C VAL A 141 -2.28 -19.21 10.00
N TRP A 142 -1.04 -19.18 9.50
CA TRP A 142 0.09 -19.84 10.13
C TRP A 142 0.27 -19.37 11.58
N ARG A 143 0.20 -18.05 11.80
CA ARG A 143 0.34 -17.45 13.13
C ARG A 143 -0.83 -17.75 14.05
N TYR A 144 -2.05 -17.85 13.51
CA TYR A 144 -3.22 -18.27 14.29
C TYR A 144 -3.01 -19.66 14.90
N TRP A 145 -2.49 -20.61 14.11
CA TRP A 145 -2.26 -21.98 14.56
C TRP A 145 -1.02 -22.12 15.45
N HIS A 146 0.07 -21.42 15.17
CA HIS A 146 1.34 -21.61 15.88
C HIS A 146 1.54 -20.65 17.06
N GLU A 147 1.04 -19.41 16.97
CA GLU A 147 1.18 -18.39 18.02
C GLU A 147 -0.11 -18.19 18.84
N GLY A 148 -1.25 -18.70 18.36
CA GLY A 148 -2.56 -18.67 19.02
C GLY A 148 -3.44 -17.46 18.64
N PRO A 149 -4.76 -17.53 18.92
CA PRO A 149 -5.76 -16.56 18.43
C PRO A 149 -5.57 -15.14 18.98
N LYS A 150 -5.13 -14.98 20.24
CA LYS A 150 -4.92 -13.66 20.88
C LYS A 150 -3.82 -12.82 20.23
N LYS A 151 -2.96 -13.47 19.43
CA LYS A 151 -1.83 -12.87 18.73
C LYS A 151 -2.24 -12.39 17.32
N VAL A 152 -3.45 -12.71 16.86
CA VAL A 152 -3.95 -12.28 15.56
C VAL A 152 -4.86 -11.06 15.73
N GLU A 153 -4.43 -9.89 15.22
CA GLU A 153 -5.32 -8.71 15.30
C GLU A 153 -6.36 -8.78 14.21
N MET A 154 -7.60 -8.72 14.66
CA MET A 154 -8.76 -8.72 13.79
C MET A 154 -8.76 -7.51 12.87
N VAL A 155 -8.33 -6.31 13.31
CA VAL A 155 -8.25 -5.12 12.45
C VAL A 155 -7.35 -5.37 11.23
N ALA A 156 -6.14 -5.92 11.44
CA ALA A 156 -5.20 -6.16 10.35
C ALA A 156 -5.65 -7.30 9.42
N VAL A 157 -6.28 -8.35 9.97
CA VAL A 157 -6.83 -9.45 9.18
C VAL A 157 -8.00 -8.95 8.35
N VAL A 158 -8.95 -8.24 8.96
CA VAL A 158 -10.14 -7.71 8.27
C VAL A 158 -9.72 -6.71 7.19
N ALA A 159 -8.85 -5.76 7.50
CA ALA A 159 -8.33 -4.81 6.52
C ALA A 159 -7.55 -5.52 5.39
N GLY A 160 -6.76 -6.53 5.71
CA GLY A 160 -6.02 -7.31 4.72
C GLY A 160 -6.88 -8.18 3.82
N VAL A 161 -7.93 -8.80 4.40
CA VAL A 161 -8.95 -9.53 3.65
C VAL A 161 -9.73 -8.56 2.77
N LEU A 162 -10.17 -7.42 3.30
CA LEU A 162 -10.82 -6.35 2.53
C LEU A 162 -9.95 -5.94 1.34
N GLN A 163 -8.67 -5.65 1.57
CA GLN A 163 -7.72 -5.30 0.51
C GLN A 163 -7.63 -6.40 -0.55
N THR A 164 -7.50 -7.66 -0.14
CA THR A 164 -7.41 -8.80 -1.07
C THR A 164 -8.71 -9.00 -1.86
N VAL A 165 -9.87 -8.78 -1.23
CA VAL A 165 -11.17 -8.82 -1.90
C VAL A 165 -11.28 -7.70 -2.94
N LEU A 166 -10.79 -6.50 -2.65
CA LEU A 166 -10.76 -5.41 -3.64
C LEU A 166 -9.90 -5.76 -4.87
N TYR A 167 -8.84 -6.57 -4.71
CA TYR A 167 -8.03 -7.09 -5.82
C TYR A 167 -8.66 -8.29 -6.54
N SER A 168 -9.69 -8.94 -5.99
CA SER A 168 -10.18 -10.24 -6.50
C SER A 168 -10.69 -10.20 -7.94
N ASP A 169 -11.48 -9.17 -8.28
CA ASP A 169 -12.00 -8.95 -9.64
C ASP A 169 -10.84 -8.73 -10.63
N PHE A 170 -9.86 -7.91 -10.23
CA PHE A 170 -8.65 -7.68 -11.01
C PHE A 170 -7.84 -8.98 -11.22
N PHE A 171 -7.65 -9.81 -10.19
CA PHE A 171 -6.94 -11.09 -10.32
C PHE A 171 -7.64 -12.06 -11.26
N TRP A 172 -8.97 -12.13 -11.20
CA TRP A 172 -9.76 -12.96 -12.11
C TRP A 172 -9.54 -12.55 -13.57
N ILE A 173 -9.59 -11.25 -13.85
CA ILE A 173 -9.45 -10.72 -15.21
C ILE A 173 -8.01 -10.87 -15.70
N TYR A 174 -7.03 -10.62 -14.83
CA TYR A 174 -5.62 -10.86 -15.14
C TYR A 174 -5.35 -12.32 -15.51
N TYR A 175 -5.86 -13.28 -14.75
CA TYR A 175 -5.67 -14.71 -15.02
C TYR A 175 -6.36 -15.15 -16.32
N THR A 176 -7.58 -14.68 -16.56
CA THR A 176 -8.37 -15.09 -17.73
C THR A 176 -7.95 -14.40 -19.03
N LYS A 177 -7.44 -13.16 -18.96
CA LYS A 177 -7.09 -12.35 -20.13
C LYS A 177 -5.59 -12.27 -20.35
N VAL A 178 -4.84 -11.76 -19.38
CA VAL A 178 -3.41 -11.42 -19.55
C VAL A 178 -2.54 -12.67 -19.59
N MET A 179 -2.73 -13.62 -18.67
CA MET A 179 -1.96 -14.87 -18.68
C MET A 179 -2.25 -15.75 -19.91
N ARG A 180 -3.38 -15.53 -20.59
CA ARG A 180 -3.76 -16.24 -21.83
C ARG A 180 -3.36 -15.48 -23.11
N GLY A 181 -2.59 -14.41 -22.98
CA GLY A 181 -2.15 -13.57 -24.10
C GLY A 181 -3.27 -12.79 -24.79
N GLN A 182 -4.45 -12.67 -24.16
CA GLN A 182 -5.56 -11.87 -24.66
C GLN A 182 -5.42 -10.43 -24.16
N LYS A 183 -5.93 -9.47 -24.94
CA LYS A 183 -5.98 -8.06 -24.50
C LYS A 183 -6.86 -7.97 -23.24
N PHE A 184 -6.36 -7.26 -22.21
CA PHE A 184 -7.13 -6.98 -21.00
C PHE A 184 -8.28 -6.05 -21.39
N LYS A 185 -9.51 -6.58 -21.29
CA LYS A 185 -10.75 -5.81 -21.43
C LYS A 185 -11.62 -6.10 -20.23
N LEU A 186 -12.02 -5.06 -19.51
CA LEU A 186 -12.97 -5.18 -18.40
C LEU A 186 -14.40 -5.24 -18.96
N PRO A 187 -15.29 -6.06 -18.38
CA PRO A 187 -16.71 -5.96 -18.71
C PRO A 187 -17.22 -4.59 -18.23
N VAL A 188 -17.70 -3.79 -19.17
CA VAL A 188 -18.40 -2.51 -18.93
C VAL A 188 -19.76 -2.75 -18.29
#